data_AF-A0A1Y2TFH6-F1
#
_entry.id   AF-A0A1Y2TFH6-F1
#
_cell.length_a   1.000
_cell.length_b   1.000
_cell.length_c   1.000
_cell.angle_alpha   90.00
_cell.angle_beta   90.00
_cell.angle_gamma   90.00
#
_symmetry.space_group_name_H-M   'P 1'
#
loop_
_entity.id
_entity.type
_entity.pdbx_description
1 polymer ?
#
loop_
_entity_poly.entity_id
_entity_poly.type
_entity_poly.pdbx_seq_one_letter_code
_entity_poly.pdbx_strand_id
1 'polypeptide(L)'
;ALSDLRSIRWARVGLWTLLAVWSIIILGLFIFLALYGPLSSDFESRYTACRSDGSFNIMVYEYNAWSASGFFEINLGFGNLTFTQAKVIDISWDIIIGRLGQILMAFISWRAFADYVTTSMGLAPVTYTTYFTMFLESEPSFFSTFRVVRAFISERGLKSRVSIIFIVWSMLFLIRWPTLASAMTGYTTLNKAFVPDNNGNYIPFSDFQPIAYIIHDGWRVNLTSDQVVSYFRSTYSNVSSNGFFGLRNTSSTWNSIYHLDSPVLNISAFYIDPRSGFHGFNWTDPRGAEYEELFTDPSNLCFTYSNQTYPLAYIKEKGACQPVQDQFEWGFSFIQAFFAVTNSTIWTVGTYIIWLKAQFQLPLQGQAETPRGWRAILILAENINRELRGAGIDAHSLTDRQLKKKIKNQLQGGTVSFEASLTRRGYSFRHGTRQWLRKERKWSFIFLFIL
;
A
#
# COMPACT_ATOMS: atom_id res chain seq x y z
N ALA A 1 26.68 -29.72 27.11
CA ALA A 1 25.97 -29.52 25.82
C ALA A 1 24.63 -28.80 25.97
N LEU A 2 23.79 -29.12 26.96
CA LEU A 2 22.48 -28.45 27.19
C LEU A 2 22.55 -27.11 27.95
N SER A 3 23.67 -26.77 28.60
CA SER A 3 23.86 -25.49 29.29
C SER A 3 24.22 -24.32 28.36
N ASP A 4 24.68 -24.60 27.14
CA ASP A 4 25.09 -23.57 26.16
C ASP A 4 23.93 -23.04 25.31
N LEU A 5 22.77 -23.70 25.32
CA LEU A 5 21.57 -23.24 24.62
C LEU A 5 20.83 -22.12 25.37
N ARG A 6 21.11 -21.93 26.67
CA ARG A 6 20.53 -20.85 27.50
C ARG A 6 21.26 -19.51 27.39
N SER A 7 22.49 -19.48 26.85
CA SER A 7 23.27 -18.24 26.69
C SER A 7 23.02 -17.55 25.35
N ILE A 8 22.42 -18.25 24.40
CA ILE A 8 21.95 -17.65 23.14
C ILE A 8 20.71 -16.83 23.47
N ARG A 9 20.81 -15.51 23.31
CA ARG A 9 19.73 -14.53 23.51
C ARG A 9 18.61 -14.74 22.48
N TRP A 10 17.86 -15.84 22.56
CA TRP A 10 16.75 -16.20 21.65
C TRP A 10 15.72 -15.08 21.49
N ALA A 11 15.45 -14.33 22.56
CA ALA A 11 14.58 -13.15 22.50
C ALA A 11 15.13 -12.04 21.59
N ARG A 12 16.46 -11.89 21.53
CA ARG A 12 17.12 -10.93 20.65
C ARG A 12 17.14 -11.44 19.21
N VAL A 13 17.36 -12.73 19.00
CA VAL A 13 17.27 -13.38 17.67
C VAL A 13 15.86 -13.24 17.09
N GLY A 14 14.84 -13.62 17.87
CA GLY A 14 13.43 -13.53 17.47
C GLY A 14 12.97 -12.10 17.17
N LEU A 15 13.44 -11.10 17.94
CA LEU A 15 13.11 -9.71 17.67
C LEU A 15 13.70 -9.22 16.34
N TRP A 16 14.94 -9.59 16.04
CA TRP A 16 15.60 -9.20 14.77
C TRP A 16 14.99 -9.90 13.56
N THR A 17 14.61 -11.16 13.69
CA THR A 17 13.90 -11.87 12.60
C THR A 17 12.53 -11.27 12.35
N LEU A 18 11.77 -10.92 13.39
CA LEU A 18 10.47 -10.25 13.25
C LEU A 18 10.62 -8.87 12.57
N LEU A 19 11.63 -8.08 12.94
CA LEU A 19 11.90 -6.79 12.31
C LEU A 19 12.33 -6.92 10.84
N ALA A 20 13.11 -7.95 10.51
CA ALA A 20 13.51 -8.23 9.13
C ALA A 20 12.30 -8.65 8.28
N VAL A 21 11.47 -9.57 8.79
CA VAL A 21 10.24 -10.00 8.13
C VAL A 21 9.29 -8.82 7.92
N TRP A 22 9.08 -7.98 8.94
CA TRP A 22 8.30 -6.76 8.82
C TRP A 22 8.80 -5.84 7.70
N SER A 23 10.12 -5.60 7.65
CA SER A 23 10.72 -4.70 6.66
C SER A 23 10.56 -5.24 5.23
N ILE A 24 10.71 -6.56 5.04
CA ILE A 24 10.50 -7.21 3.75
C ILE A 24 9.03 -7.11 3.33
N ILE A 25 8.09 -7.38 4.24
CA ILE A 25 6.65 -7.30 3.95
C ILE A 25 6.25 -5.88 3.57
N ILE A 26 6.66 -4.87 4.35
CA ILE A 26 6.31 -3.47 4.08
C ILE A 26 6.94 -2.98 2.77
N LEU A 27 8.19 -3.36 2.49
CA LEU A 27 8.83 -3.01 1.22
C LEU A 27 8.16 -3.70 0.04
N GLY A 28 7.81 -4.98 0.17
CA GLY A 28 7.09 -5.74 -0.84
C GLY A 28 5.71 -5.13 -1.13
N LEU A 29 4.95 -4.77 -0.08
CA LEU A 29 3.66 -4.09 -0.22
C LEU A 29 3.81 -2.71 -0.86
N PHE A 30 4.84 -1.95 -0.51
CA PHE A 30 5.09 -0.64 -1.11
C PHE A 30 5.36 -0.77 -2.62
N ILE A 31 6.22 -1.71 -3.02
CA ILE A 31 6.53 -1.97 -4.43
C ILE A 31 5.28 -2.47 -5.16
N PHE A 32 4.55 -3.40 -4.57
CA PHE A 32 3.31 -3.92 -5.14
C PHE A 32 2.30 -2.80 -5.41
N LEU A 33 2.01 -1.95 -4.42
CA LEU A 33 1.06 -0.85 -4.58
C LEU A 33 1.57 0.24 -5.53
N ALA A 34 2.86 0.56 -5.51
CA ALA A 34 3.46 1.52 -6.43
C ALA A 34 3.37 1.06 -7.90
N LEU A 35 3.50 -0.25 -8.14
CA LEU A 35 3.40 -0.85 -9.47
C LEU A 35 1.98 -1.27 -9.84
N TYR A 36 1.03 -1.26 -8.91
CA TYR A 36 -0.35 -1.71 -9.13
C TYR A 36 -1.04 -0.91 -10.24
N GLY A 37 -0.92 0.42 -10.25
CA GLY A 37 -1.52 1.26 -11.30
C GLY A 37 -1.13 0.81 -12.72
N PRO A 38 0.16 0.83 -13.08
CA PRO A 38 0.64 0.37 -14.38
C PRO A 38 0.35 -1.10 -14.73
N LEU A 39 0.27 -2.00 -13.74
CA LEU A 39 0.03 -3.43 -13.96
C LEU A 39 -1.46 -3.80 -14.02
N SER A 40 -2.33 -3.02 -13.37
CA SER A 40 -3.76 -3.30 -13.26
C SER A 40 -4.52 -3.16 -14.58
N SER A 41 -4.03 -2.31 -15.50
CA SER A 41 -4.60 -2.16 -16.85
C SER A 41 -4.60 -3.47 -17.65
N ASP A 42 -3.66 -4.40 -17.37
CA ASP A 42 -3.56 -5.68 -18.06
C ASP A 42 -4.33 -6.82 -17.34
N PHE A 43 -4.52 -6.74 -16.02
CA PHE A 43 -5.06 -7.86 -15.21
C PHE A 43 -6.55 -7.77 -14.88
N GLU A 44 -7.13 -6.57 -14.75
CA GLU A 44 -8.60 -6.39 -14.62
C GLU A 44 -9.35 -6.61 -15.96
N SER A 45 -8.62 -6.89 -17.03
CA SER A 45 -9.01 -6.82 -18.43
C SER A 45 -10.10 -7.80 -18.90
N ARG A 46 -10.81 -8.54 -18.03
CA ARG A 46 -11.75 -9.56 -18.53
C ARG A 46 -13.13 -9.71 -17.91
N TYR A 47 -13.44 -9.32 -16.67
CA TYR A 47 -14.69 -9.82 -16.06
C TYR A 47 -15.47 -8.94 -15.08
N THR A 48 -15.10 -7.68 -14.82
CA THR A 48 -15.86 -6.82 -13.89
C THR A 48 -16.29 -5.50 -14.54
N ALA A 49 -17.51 -5.46 -15.06
CA ALA A 49 -18.13 -4.22 -15.58
C ALA A 49 -18.59 -3.27 -14.45
N CYS A 50 -18.55 -3.71 -13.19
CA CYS A 50 -18.83 -2.86 -12.04
C CYS A 50 -17.55 -2.31 -11.43
N ARG A 51 -17.52 -1.00 -11.25
CA ARG A 51 -16.46 -0.26 -10.57
C ARG A 51 -16.78 -0.09 -9.09
N SER A 52 -15.77 0.20 -8.28
CA SER A 52 -15.91 0.41 -6.83
C SER A 52 -16.74 1.65 -6.46
N ASP A 53 -16.88 2.61 -7.39
CA ASP A 53 -17.77 3.77 -7.28
C ASP A 53 -19.25 3.42 -7.57
N GLY A 54 -19.54 2.18 -7.93
CA GLY A 54 -20.87 1.70 -8.32
C GLY A 54 -21.24 2.00 -9.77
N SER A 55 -20.35 2.60 -10.55
CA SER A 55 -20.58 2.84 -11.97
C SER A 55 -20.45 1.56 -12.79
N PHE A 56 -21.25 1.48 -13.85
CA PHE A 56 -21.18 0.42 -14.84
C PHE A 56 -20.28 0.89 -16.01
N ASN A 57 -19.13 0.27 -16.18
CA ASN A 57 -18.22 0.58 -17.28
C ASN A 57 -17.48 -0.68 -17.78
N ILE A 58 -17.60 -0.92 -19.08
CA ILE A 58 -17.03 -2.08 -19.79
C ILE A 58 -15.69 -1.71 -20.45
N MET A 59 -15.42 -0.43 -20.66
CA MET A 59 -14.17 0.04 -21.28
C MET A 59 -13.03 0.01 -20.25
N VAL A 60 -12.00 -0.78 -20.54
CA VAL A 60 -10.88 -1.07 -19.63
C VAL A 60 -9.95 0.14 -19.45
N TYR A 61 -9.87 1.04 -20.44
CA TYR A 61 -8.89 2.13 -20.48
C TYR A 61 -9.21 3.36 -19.61
N GLU A 62 -10.39 3.41 -18.99
CA GLU A 62 -10.84 4.59 -18.23
C GLU A 62 -10.62 4.49 -16.72
N TYR A 63 -10.16 3.33 -16.21
CA TYR A 63 -9.95 3.17 -14.78
C TYR A 63 -8.60 3.73 -14.32
N ASN A 64 -8.67 4.65 -13.38
CA ASN A 64 -7.50 5.23 -12.73
C ASN A 64 -7.56 4.97 -11.22
N ALA A 65 -6.80 3.98 -10.75
CA ALA A 65 -6.67 3.68 -9.32
C ALA A 65 -6.13 4.87 -8.49
N TRP A 66 -5.46 5.84 -9.13
CA TRP A 66 -4.98 7.07 -8.49
C TRP A 66 -5.99 8.22 -8.50
N SER A 67 -7.22 7.99 -8.97
CA SER A 67 -8.29 8.99 -8.93
C SER A 67 -8.64 9.34 -7.48
N ALA A 68 -8.72 10.63 -7.18
CA ALA A 68 -9.09 11.12 -5.84
C ALA A 68 -10.51 10.69 -5.41
N SER A 69 -11.40 10.37 -6.35
CA SER A 69 -12.72 9.82 -6.04
C SER A 69 -12.63 8.52 -5.24
N GLY A 70 -11.64 7.67 -5.56
CA GLY A 70 -11.38 6.40 -4.88
C GLY A 70 -10.77 6.52 -3.48
N PHE A 71 -10.59 7.73 -2.93
CA PHE A 71 -9.93 7.90 -1.63
C PHE A 71 -10.69 7.22 -0.49
N PHE A 72 -12.02 7.19 -0.50
CA PHE A 72 -12.82 6.51 0.54
C PHE A 72 -13.50 5.23 0.04
N GLU A 73 -13.24 4.83 -1.19
CA GLU A 73 -13.83 3.65 -1.80
C GLU A 73 -12.96 2.42 -1.52
N ILE A 74 -13.62 1.27 -1.32
CA ILE A 74 -12.96 -0.02 -1.27
C ILE A 74 -12.77 -0.50 -2.72
N ASN A 75 -11.63 -0.13 -3.30
CA ASN A 75 -11.31 -0.43 -4.71
C ASN A 75 -10.36 -1.62 -4.87
N LEU A 76 -9.85 -2.16 -3.76
CA LEU A 76 -9.17 -3.46 -3.69
C LEU A 76 -10.02 -4.40 -2.84
N GLY A 77 -11.17 -4.80 -3.38
CA GLY A 77 -12.10 -5.75 -2.74
C GLY A 77 -11.68 -7.20 -2.98
N PHE A 78 -11.84 -8.04 -1.95
CA PHE A 78 -11.56 -9.47 -2.04
C PHE A 78 -12.65 -10.30 -1.35
N GLY A 79 -12.90 -11.47 -1.95
CA GLY A 79 -13.75 -12.52 -1.38
C GLY A 79 -15.23 -12.36 -1.67
N ASN A 80 -15.97 -13.43 -1.40
CA ASN A 80 -17.43 -13.45 -1.38
C ASN A 80 -17.84 -13.88 0.02
N LEU A 81 -18.13 -12.90 0.87
CA LEU A 81 -18.29 -13.05 2.30
C LEU A 81 -19.74 -12.76 2.70
N THR A 82 -20.19 -13.40 3.77
CA THR A 82 -21.41 -12.95 4.46
C THR A 82 -21.13 -11.67 5.25
N PHE A 83 -22.19 -10.91 5.57
CA PHE A 83 -22.08 -9.71 6.42
C PHE A 83 -21.29 -9.96 7.71
N THR A 84 -21.60 -11.06 8.40
CA THR A 84 -20.95 -11.42 9.66
C THR A 84 -19.45 -11.69 9.47
N GLN A 85 -19.07 -12.40 8.40
CA GLN A 85 -17.67 -12.67 8.12
C GLN A 85 -16.89 -11.40 7.81
N ALA A 86 -17.41 -10.54 6.93
CA ALA A 86 -16.79 -9.27 6.58
C ALA A 86 -16.60 -8.39 7.82
N LYS A 87 -17.63 -8.29 8.67
CA LYS A 87 -17.59 -7.52 9.91
C LYS A 87 -16.59 -8.07 10.93
N VAL A 88 -16.47 -9.39 11.06
CA VAL A 88 -15.48 -10.01 11.97
C VAL A 88 -14.06 -9.74 11.48
N ILE A 89 -13.80 -9.81 10.18
CA ILE A 89 -12.50 -9.50 9.59
C ILE A 89 -12.13 -8.05 9.87
N ASP A 90 -13.05 -7.12 9.62
CA ASP A 90 -12.87 -5.68 9.84
C ASP A 90 -12.55 -5.35 11.31
N ILE A 91 -13.33 -5.88 12.26
CA ILE A 91 -13.07 -5.73 13.69
C ILE A 91 -11.72 -6.33 14.09
N SER A 92 -11.38 -7.51 13.55
CA SER A 92 -10.11 -8.18 13.85
C SER A 92 -8.92 -7.37 13.35
N TRP A 93 -9.03 -6.78 12.16
CA TRP A 93 -8.03 -5.88 11.59
C TRP A 93 -7.80 -4.65 12.47
N ASP A 94 -8.87 -3.97 12.89
CA ASP A 94 -8.80 -2.78 13.74
C ASP A 94 -8.14 -3.05 15.09
N ILE A 95 -8.40 -4.22 15.68
CA ILE A 95 -7.79 -4.62 16.95
C ILE A 95 -6.32 -4.98 16.75
N ILE A 96 -6.02 -5.88 15.80
CA ILE A 96 -4.68 -6.45 15.64
C ILE A 96 -3.74 -5.47 14.96
N ILE A 97 -4.10 -4.97 13.78
CA ILE A 97 -3.23 -4.09 13.00
C ILE A 97 -3.35 -2.65 13.50
N GLY A 98 -4.57 -2.20 13.82
CA GLY A 98 -4.78 -0.87 14.37
C GLY A 98 -4.17 -0.71 15.77
N ARG A 99 -4.79 -1.30 16.80
CA ARG A 99 -4.44 -1.03 18.21
C ARG A 99 -3.17 -1.75 18.67
N LEU A 100 -3.06 -3.07 18.45
CA LEU A 100 -1.87 -3.81 18.86
C LEU A 100 -0.64 -3.37 18.05
N GLY A 101 -0.82 -3.13 16.75
CA GLY A 101 0.20 -2.52 15.90
C GLY A 101 0.69 -1.16 16.43
N GLN A 102 -0.22 -0.27 16.84
CA GLN A 102 0.14 1.02 17.43
C GLN A 102 1.03 0.85 18.68
N ILE A 103 0.63 -0.04 19.60
CA ILE A 103 1.36 -0.29 20.85
C ILE A 103 2.77 -0.79 20.54
N LEU A 104 2.90 -1.74 19.62
CA LEU A 104 4.20 -2.29 19.21
C LEU A 104 5.10 -1.22 18.59
N MET A 105 4.58 -0.45 17.64
CA MET A 105 5.35 0.62 17.00
C MET A 105 5.73 1.73 17.98
N ALA A 106 4.85 2.08 18.92
CA ALA A 106 5.13 3.06 19.97
C ALA A 106 6.26 2.56 20.89
N PHE A 107 6.22 1.28 21.28
CA PHE A 107 7.27 0.68 22.10
C PHE A 107 8.64 0.68 21.39
N ILE A 108 8.68 0.29 20.11
CA ILE A 108 9.92 0.30 19.31
C ILE A 108 10.45 1.73 19.15
N SER A 109 9.58 2.67 18.80
CA SER A 109 9.94 4.08 18.63
C SER A 109 10.48 4.67 19.92
N TRP A 110 9.81 4.43 21.04
CA TRP A 110 10.24 4.88 22.35
C TRP A 110 11.66 4.41 22.69
N ARG A 111 11.94 3.13 22.47
CA ARG A 111 13.28 2.56 22.71
C ARG A 111 14.34 3.24 21.84
N ALA A 112 14.09 3.40 20.55
CA ALA A 112 15.04 4.04 19.63
C ALA A 112 15.25 5.53 19.98
N PHE A 113 14.19 6.25 20.34
CA PHE A 113 14.25 7.68 20.63
C PHE A 113 14.94 7.98 21.95
N ALA A 114 14.70 7.18 23.01
CA ALA A 114 15.40 7.31 24.28
C ALA A 114 16.90 7.07 24.13
N ASP A 115 17.28 6.04 23.37
CA ASP A 115 18.68 5.74 23.04
C ASP A 115 19.35 6.90 22.30
N TYR A 116 18.67 7.49 21.33
CA TYR A 116 19.18 8.63 20.58
C TYR A 116 19.29 9.93 21.39
N VAL A 117 18.31 10.22 22.24
CA VAL A 117 18.36 11.42 23.08
C VAL A 117 19.51 11.30 24.06
N THR A 118 19.73 10.12 24.64
CA THR A 118 20.88 9.87 25.53
C THR A 118 22.20 10.19 24.83
N THR A 119 22.39 9.74 23.59
CA THR A 119 23.64 10.04 22.87
C THR A 119 23.76 11.50 22.49
N SER A 120 22.65 12.15 22.18
CA SER A 120 22.65 13.58 21.88
C SER A 120 22.90 14.44 23.12
N MET A 121 22.54 13.97 24.32
CA MET A 121 22.81 14.66 25.58
C MET A 121 24.31 14.78 25.91
N GLY A 122 25.14 13.87 25.37
CA GLY A 122 26.60 14.00 25.43
C GLY A 122 27.16 15.08 24.50
N LEU A 123 26.35 15.64 23.59
CA LEU A 123 26.76 16.67 22.62
C LEU A 123 26.08 18.02 22.84
N ALA A 124 24.85 18.02 23.36
CA ALA A 124 24.08 19.19 23.69
C ALA A 124 23.23 18.92 24.94
N PRO A 125 23.29 19.76 25.98
CA PRO A 125 22.47 19.60 27.17
C PRO A 125 20.96 19.68 26.85
N VAL A 126 20.15 18.93 27.60
CA VAL A 126 18.67 18.97 27.51
C VAL A 126 18.08 19.53 28.80
N THR A 127 16.85 20.05 28.75
CA THR A 127 16.16 20.59 29.93
C THR A 127 15.67 19.52 30.89
N TYR A 128 15.48 19.86 32.18
CA TYR A 128 14.98 18.92 33.19
C TYR A 128 13.65 18.29 32.79
N THR A 129 12.72 19.08 32.24
CA THR A 129 11.41 18.61 31.79
C THR A 129 11.55 17.55 30.69
N THR A 130 12.45 17.77 29.73
CA THR A 130 12.67 16.84 28.61
C THR A 130 13.30 15.54 29.11
N TYR A 131 14.29 15.64 30.00
CA TYR A 131 14.92 14.48 30.61
C TYR A 131 13.92 13.66 31.44
N PHE A 132 13.14 14.31 32.31
CA PHE A 132 12.12 13.65 33.11
C PHE A 132 11.09 12.94 32.22
N THR A 133 10.59 13.64 31.20
CA THR A 133 9.58 13.09 30.29
C THR A 133 10.11 11.88 29.50
N MET A 134 11.39 11.84 29.13
CA MET A 134 11.95 10.74 28.31
C MET A 134 12.51 9.57 29.10
N PHE A 135 12.98 9.79 30.33
CA PHE A 135 13.69 8.76 31.11
C PHE A 135 12.96 8.32 32.38
N LEU A 136 11.99 9.09 32.84
CA LEU A 136 11.26 8.84 34.10
C LEU A 136 9.77 8.61 33.89
N GLU A 137 9.14 9.19 32.86
CA GLU A 137 7.79 8.78 32.46
C GLU A 137 7.87 7.45 31.70
N SER A 138 7.22 6.42 32.25
CA SER A 138 7.26 5.05 31.74
C SER A 138 6.54 4.86 30.41
N GLU A 139 5.65 5.79 30.03
CA GLU A 139 4.68 5.61 28.95
C GLU A 139 4.54 6.86 28.07
N PRO A 140 4.47 6.70 26.74
CA PRO A 140 4.15 7.78 25.82
C PRO A 140 2.66 8.16 25.96
N SER A 141 2.38 9.23 26.70
CA SER A 141 1.05 9.84 26.77
C SER A 141 0.95 10.99 25.76
N PHE A 142 -0.27 11.33 25.34
CA PHE A 142 -0.51 12.47 24.44
C PHE A 142 0.13 13.78 24.97
N PHE A 143 0.04 14.01 26.28
CA PHE A 143 0.64 15.17 26.92
C PHE A 143 2.16 15.10 26.99
N SER A 144 2.74 13.91 27.19
CA SER A 144 4.20 13.74 27.20
C SER A 144 4.78 13.94 25.80
N THR A 145 4.12 13.40 24.77
CA THR A 145 4.42 13.69 23.36
C THR A 145 4.37 15.20 23.09
N PHE A 146 3.28 15.88 23.44
CA PHE A 146 3.15 17.32 23.21
C PHE A 146 4.24 18.14 23.92
N ARG A 147 4.57 17.79 25.18
CA ARG A 147 5.65 18.45 25.94
C ARG A 147 7.01 18.25 25.28
N VAL A 148 7.30 17.04 24.81
CA VAL A 148 8.54 16.71 24.10
C VAL A 148 8.63 17.47 22.77
N VAL A 149 7.56 17.49 21.98
CA VAL A 149 7.48 18.26 20.73
C VAL A 149 7.72 19.75 21.00
N ARG A 150 7.03 20.32 22.00
CA ARG A 150 7.20 21.73 22.38
C ARG A 150 8.62 22.03 22.85
N ALA A 151 9.21 21.17 23.68
CA ALA A 151 10.56 21.34 24.19
C ALA A 151 11.62 21.32 23.06
N PHE A 152 11.47 20.41 22.09
CA PHE A 152 12.37 20.35 20.95
C PHE A 152 12.24 21.53 19.98
N ILE A 153 11.04 22.08 19.83
CA ILE A 153 10.78 23.24 18.96
C ILE A 153 11.19 24.56 19.64
N SER A 154 10.95 24.71 20.94
CA SER A 154 10.97 26.02 21.61
C SER A 154 12.18 26.30 22.50
N GLU A 155 12.79 25.29 23.14
CA GLU A 155 13.61 25.58 24.35
C GLU A 155 15.09 25.22 24.27
N ARG A 156 15.53 24.35 23.33
CA ARG A 156 16.91 24.11 22.84
C ARG A 156 16.94 22.73 22.18
N GLY A 157 16.91 22.68 20.85
CA GLY A 157 16.82 21.43 20.10
C GLY A 157 18.09 20.57 20.17
N LEU A 158 17.93 19.26 19.98
CA LEU A 158 19.03 18.33 19.67
C LEU A 158 19.88 18.86 18.50
N LYS A 159 21.16 18.51 18.44
CA LYS A 159 22.09 18.99 17.40
C LYS A 159 21.60 18.75 15.96
N SER A 160 20.79 17.71 15.74
CA SER A 160 20.25 17.35 14.43
C SER A 160 18.79 17.78 14.29
N ARG A 161 18.54 18.83 13.49
CA ARG A 161 17.17 19.28 13.15
C ARG A 161 16.37 18.20 12.43
N VAL A 162 17.01 17.43 11.54
CA VAL A 162 16.38 16.32 10.80
C VAL A 162 15.84 15.24 11.74
N SER A 163 16.61 14.89 12.77
CA SER A 163 16.20 13.86 13.74
C SER A 163 15.04 14.34 14.61
N ILE A 164 14.99 15.62 14.95
CA ILE A 164 13.85 16.22 15.66
C ILE A 164 12.60 16.15 14.78
N ILE A 165 12.68 16.60 13.53
CA ILE A 165 11.54 16.58 12.60
C ILE A 165 11.00 15.15 12.45
N PHE A 166 11.89 14.16 12.30
CA PHE A 166 11.50 12.76 12.22
C PHE A 166 10.82 12.26 13.50
N ILE A 167 11.37 12.55 14.68
CA ILE A 167 10.77 12.12 15.96
C ILE A 167 9.37 12.71 16.12
N VAL A 168 9.20 14.01 15.82
CA VAL A 168 7.90 14.69 15.89
C VAL A 168 6.91 14.09 14.89
N TRP A 169 7.32 13.92 13.63
CA TRP A 169 6.49 13.30 12.60
C TRP A 169 6.09 11.86 12.98
N SER A 170 7.03 11.07 13.49
CA SER A 170 6.79 9.69 13.93
C SER A 170 5.78 9.63 15.07
N MET A 171 5.91 10.52 16.07
CA MET A 171 4.93 10.63 17.16
C MET A 171 3.53 10.98 16.65
N LEU A 172 3.41 11.91 15.70
CA LEU A 172 2.11 12.26 15.09
C LEU A 172 1.54 11.10 14.26
N PHE A 173 2.39 10.40 13.52
CA PHE A 173 2.01 9.22 12.75
C PHE A 173 1.48 8.11 13.66
N LEU A 174 2.17 7.80 14.76
CA LEU A 174 1.74 6.81 15.75
C LEU A 174 0.39 7.16 16.38
N ILE A 175 0.13 8.43 16.68
CA ILE A 175 -1.16 8.88 17.21
C ILE A 175 -2.27 8.65 16.17
N ARG A 176 -2.01 8.93 14.89
CA ARG A 176 -2.97 8.78 13.79
C ARG A 176 -3.15 7.33 13.33
N TRP A 177 -2.24 6.42 13.69
CA TRP A 177 -2.19 5.07 13.14
C TRP A 177 -3.50 4.28 13.27
N PRO A 178 -4.17 4.17 14.44
CA PRO A 178 -5.40 3.39 14.53
C PRO A 178 -6.51 3.92 13.61
N THR A 179 -6.63 5.24 13.50
CA THR A 179 -7.60 5.87 12.59
C THR A 179 -7.25 5.59 11.14
N LEU A 180 -5.97 5.69 10.77
CA LEU A 180 -5.53 5.39 9.42
C LEU A 180 -5.71 3.90 9.06
N ALA A 181 -5.43 3.01 10.02
CA ALA A 181 -5.57 1.57 9.85
C ALA A 181 -7.02 1.13 9.63
N SER A 182 -7.95 1.75 10.35
CA SER A 182 -9.38 1.52 10.19
C SER A 182 -9.91 2.16 8.91
N ALA A 183 -9.50 3.39 8.59
CA ALA A 183 -10.00 4.09 7.41
C ALA A 183 -9.54 3.45 6.07
N MET A 184 -8.36 2.84 6.04
CA MET A 184 -7.82 2.23 4.81
C MET A 184 -8.47 0.90 4.44
N THR A 185 -9.25 0.31 5.35
CA THR A 185 -9.96 -0.96 5.14
C THR A 185 -11.45 -0.78 5.34
N GLY A 186 -12.21 -1.73 4.83
CA GLY A 186 -13.64 -1.81 5.09
C GLY A 186 -14.27 -2.92 4.29
N TYR A 187 -15.59 -2.97 4.38
CA TYR A 187 -16.38 -3.90 3.57
C TYR A 187 -17.54 -3.16 2.90
N THR A 188 -17.87 -3.62 1.70
CA THR A 188 -18.99 -3.13 0.91
C THR A 188 -19.81 -4.30 0.38
N THR A 189 -21.02 -4.03 -0.09
CA THR A 189 -21.84 -5.04 -0.77
C THR A 189 -21.19 -5.43 -2.09
N LEU A 190 -21.14 -6.72 -2.38
CA LEU A 190 -20.59 -7.20 -3.64
C LEU A 190 -21.54 -6.79 -4.78
N ASN A 191 -21.09 -5.88 -5.63
CA ASN A 191 -21.86 -5.40 -6.76
C ASN A 191 -21.58 -6.25 -8.00
N LYS A 192 -22.65 -6.74 -8.65
CA LYS A 192 -22.57 -7.42 -9.94
C LYS A 192 -23.25 -6.61 -11.02
N ALA A 193 -22.72 -6.77 -12.23
CA ALA A 193 -23.19 -6.09 -13.42
C ALA A 193 -24.40 -6.82 -14.02
N PHE A 194 -25.50 -6.09 -14.25
CA PHE A 194 -26.71 -6.59 -14.89
C PHE A 194 -27.12 -5.69 -16.04
N VAL A 195 -27.69 -6.28 -17.07
CA VAL A 195 -28.18 -5.59 -18.27
C VAL A 195 -29.59 -6.10 -18.56
N PRO A 196 -30.60 -5.24 -18.72
CA PRO A 196 -31.95 -5.68 -19.04
C PRO A 196 -32.03 -6.19 -20.48
N ASP A 197 -32.72 -7.31 -20.69
CA ASP A 197 -33.15 -7.77 -22.00
C ASP A 197 -34.21 -6.83 -22.60
N ASN A 198 -34.60 -7.09 -23.86
CA ASN A 198 -35.65 -6.32 -24.53
C ASN A 198 -37.03 -6.40 -23.84
N ASN A 199 -37.23 -7.36 -22.93
CA ASN A 199 -38.46 -7.54 -22.15
C ASN A 199 -38.37 -6.94 -20.75
N GLY A 200 -37.22 -6.34 -20.37
CA GLY A 200 -36.96 -5.76 -19.05
C GLY A 200 -36.44 -6.74 -17.99
N ASN A 201 -36.09 -7.98 -18.34
CA ASN A 201 -35.48 -8.94 -17.42
C ASN A 201 -33.98 -8.66 -17.25
N TYR A 202 -33.50 -8.56 -16.01
CA TYR A 202 -32.09 -8.32 -15.72
C TYR A 202 -31.24 -9.58 -15.91
N ILE A 203 -30.33 -9.55 -16.89
CA ILE A 203 -29.39 -10.62 -17.19
C ILE A 203 -28.01 -10.25 -16.62
N PRO A 204 -27.30 -11.16 -15.94
CA PRO A 204 -25.91 -10.94 -15.53
C PRO A 204 -25.01 -10.63 -16.73
N PHE A 205 -24.19 -9.59 -16.64
CA PHE A 205 -23.25 -9.23 -17.71
C PHE A 205 -22.27 -10.37 -18.05
N SER A 206 -21.95 -11.24 -17.08
CA SER A 206 -21.12 -12.43 -17.28
C SER A 206 -21.66 -13.42 -18.31
N ASP A 207 -22.96 -13.37 -18.58
CA ASP A 207 -23.62 -14.28 -19.51
C ASP A 207 -23.61 -13.75 -20.95
N PHE A 208 -23.25 -12.48 -21.15
CA PHE A 208 -23.11 -11.87 -22.46
C PHE A 208 -21.77 -12.24 -23.08
N GLN A 209 -21.79 -12.60 -24.36
CA GLN A 209 -20.58 -12.92 -25.11
C GLN A 209 -20.32 -11.86 -26.19
N PRO A 210 -19.11 -11.29 -26.28
CA PRO A 210 -18.78 -10.37 -27.36
C PRO A 210 -18.80 -11.11 -28.71
N ILE A 211 -19.41 -10.49 -29.72
CA ILE A 211 -19.59 -11.00 -31.08
C ILE A 211 -18.49 -10.44 -31.97
N ALA A 212 -17.85 -11.31 -32.75
CA ALA A 212 -16.90 -10.91 -33.78
C ALA A 212 -17.61 -10.72 -35.14
N TYR A 213 -18.42 -11.70 -35.55
CA TYR A 213 -19.11 -11.69 -36.84
C TYR A 213 -20.44 -12.45 -36.82
N ILE A 214 -21.30 -12.13 -37.80
CA ILE A 214 -22.54 -12.84 -38.12
C ILE A 214 -22.41 -13.38 -39.55
N ILE A 215 -22.68 -14.67 -39.71
CA ILE A 215 -22.80 -15.32 -41.02
C ILE A 215 -24.28 -15.31 -41.36
N HIS A 216 -24.68 -14.65 -42.45
CA HIS A 216 -26.09 -14.48 -42.85
C HIS A 216 -26.64 -15.59 -43.75
N ASP A 217 -25.75 -16.35 -44.38
CA ASP A 217 -26.06 -17.49 -45.24
C ASP A 217 -25.48 -18.80 -44.70
N GLY A 218 -25.49 -18.97 -43.37
CA GLY A 218 -24.93 -20.13 -42.68
C GLY A 218 -25.56 -21.48 -43.10
N TRP A 219 -26.77 -21.48 -43.66
CA TRP A 219 -27.41 -22.68 -44.19
C TRP A 219 -26.58 -23.39 -45.28
N ARG A 220 -25.72 -22.66 -46.00
CA ARG A 220 -24.82 -23.21 -47.02
C ARG A 220 -23.72 -24.11 -46.45
N VAL A 221 -23.48 -24.01 -45.14
CA VAL A 221 -22.50 -24.80 -44.38
C VAL A 221 -23.15 -25.58 -43.25
N ASN A 222 -24.44 -25.89 -43.36
CA ASN A 222 -25.22 -26.61 -42.33
C ASN A 222 -25.25 -25.91 -40.96
N LEU A 223 -25.22 -24.57 -40.97
CA LEU A 223 -25.45 -23.72 -39.81
C LEU A 223 -26.83 -23.02 -39.94
N THR A 224 -27.26 -22.32 -38.90
CA THR A 224 -28.43 -21.44 -39.01
C THR A 224 -28.15 -20.30 -39.98
N SER A 225 -29.17 -19.80 -40.67
CA SER A 225 -29.02 -18.70 -41.64
C SER A 225 -28.26 -17.52 -41.02
N ASP A 226 -28.72 -16.97 -39.89
CA ASP A 226 -27.98 -15.96 -39.12
C ASP A 226 -27.21 -16.61 -37.95
N GLN A 227 -26.04 -17.17 -38.22
CA GLN A 227 -25.17 -17.74 -37.19
C GLN A 227 -24.29 -16.65 -36.57
N VAL A 228 -24.51 -16.39 -35.28
CA VAL A 228 -23.65 -15.51 -34.47
C VAL A 228 -22.36 -16.25 -34.09
N VAL A 229 -21.22 -15.57 -34.23
CA VAL A 229 -19.91 -16.10 -33.84
C VAL A 229 -19.22 -15.16 -32.86
N SER A 230 -19.06 -15.64 -31.63
CA SER A 230 -18.39 -14.95 -30.54
C SER A 230 -16.86 -14.98 -30.68
N TYR A 231 -16.19 -14.01 -30.05
CA TYR A 231 -14.73 -13.95 -29.86
C TYR A 231 -14.08 -15.12 -29.12
N PHE A 232 -14.85 -16.10 -28.63
CA PHE A 232 -14.34 -17.30 -27.92
C PHE A 232 -14.57 -18.64 -28.65
N ARG A 233 -15.19 -18.66 -29.84
CA ARG A 233 -15.47 -19.87 -30.63
C ARG A 233 -14.44 -20.12 -31.73
N SER A 234 -13.85 -21.31 -31.80
CA SER A 234 -12.75 -21.74 -32.70
C SER A 234 -12.96 -21.61 -34.23
N THR A 235 -14.02 -20.98 -34.69
CA THR A 235 -14.43 -20.87 -36.10
C THR A 235 -13.62 -19.83 -36.91
N TYR A 236 -12.64 -19.17 -36.29
CA TYR A 236 -11.92 -18.01 -36.82
C TYR A 236 -11.11 -18.25 -38.10
N SER A 237 -10.57 -19.46 -38.27
CA SER A 237 -9.69 -19.75 -39.42
C SER A 237 -10.42 -19.58 -40.76
N ASN A 238 -11.74 -19.79 -40.77
CA ASN A 238 -12.53 -19.85 -42.00
C ASN A 238 -13.00 -18.47 -42.49
N VAL A 239 -12.98 -17.43 -41.64
CA VAL A 239 -13.32 -16.07 -42.08
C VAL A 239 -12.25 -15.52 -43.02
N SER A 240 -10.98 -15.88 -42.78
CA SER A 240 -9.87 -15.45 -43.63
C SER A 240 -9.97 -15.94 -45.09
N SER A 241 -10.58 -17.10 -45.33
CA SER A 241 -10.76 -17.67 -46.67
C SER A 241 -12.05 -17.23 -47.37
N ASN A 242 -13.09 -16.87 -46.60
CA ASN A 242 -14.41 -16.50 -47.14
C ASN A 242 -14.56 -14.97 -47.31
N GLY A 243 -13.87 -14.16 -46.49
CA GLY A 243 -13.97 -12.71 -46.52
C GLY A 243 -15.31 -12.16 -46.00
N PHE A 244 -15.51 -10.84 -46.13
CA PHE A 244 -16.72 -10.15 -45.66
C PHE A 244 -17.68 -9.77 -46.81
N PHE A 245 -18.96 -9.60 -46.49
CA PHE A 245 -20.05 -9.11 -47.34
C PHE A 245 -20.43 -9.98 -48.56
N GLY A 246 -19.85 -11.17 -48.74
CA GLY A 246 -20.19 -12.05 -49.88
C GLY A 246 -19.78 -11.51 -51.24
N LEU A 247 -18.82 -10.58 -51.32
CA LEU A 247 -18.50 -9.84 -52.55
C LEU A 247 -17.61 -10.61 -53.54
N ARG A 248 -16.87 -11.64 -53.08
CA ARG A 248 -15.99 -12.42 -53.96
C ARG A 248 -16.77 -13.53 -54.66
N ASN A 249 -16.85 -13.47 -55.98
CA ASN A 249 -17.46 -14.51 -56.81
C ASN A 249 -16.46 -15.64 -57.09
N THR A 250 -15.97 -16.30 -56.03
CA THR A 250 -15.08 -17.46 -56.10
C THR A 250 -15.66 -18.62 -55.30
N SER A 251 -15.40 -19.87 -55.68
CA SER A 251 -15.68 -21.00 -54.80
C SER A 251 -14.76 -20.97 -53.59
N SER A 252 -15.22 -21.49 -52.47
CA SER A 252 -14.48 -21.48 -51.20
C SER A 252 -14.74 -22.76 -50.41
N THR A 253 -13.96 -22.97 -49.34
CA THR A 253 -14.20 -24.09 -48.43
C THR A 253 -14.37 -23.56 -47.01
N TRP A 254 -15.33 -24.14 -46.29
CA TRP A 254 -15.57 -23.88 -44.88
C TRP A 254 -15.13 -25.07 -44.05
N ASN A 255 -14.24 -24.83 -43.09
CA ASN A 255 -13.67 -25.82 -42.19
C ASN A 255 -13.02 -27.02 -42.90
N SER A 256 -12.51 -26.81 -44.12
CA SER A 256 -11.93 -27.83 -45.01
C SER A 256 -12.85 -29.01 -45.37
N ILE A 257 -14.14 -28.94 -45.05
CA ILE A 257 -15.11 -30.04 -45.23
C ILE A 257 -16.24 -29.63 -46.17
N TYR A 258 -16.73 -28.39 -46.06
CA TYR A 258 -17.85 -27.90 -46.85
C TYR A 258 -17.33 -27.13 -48.06
N HIS A 259 -17.62 -27.63 -49.26
CA HIS A 259 -17.35 -26.90 -50.51
C HIS A 259 -18.49 -25.94 -50.81
N LEU A 260 -18.16 -24.67 -50.98
CA LEU A 260 -19.11 -23.60 -51.25
C LEU A 260 -18.99 -23.18 -52.70
N ASP A 261 -20.09 -23.30 -53.43
CA ASP A 261 -20.23 -22.72 -54.76
C ASP A 261 -20.17 -21.19 -54.68
N SER A 262 -19.90 -20.53 -55.80
CA SER A 262 -19.82 -19.06 -55.82
C SER A 262 -21.19 -18.40 -55.57
N PRO A 263 -21.28 -17.25 -54.87
CA PRO A 263 -20.22 -16.44 -54.25
C PRO A 263 -19.82 -16.93 -52.84
N VAL A 264 -18.75 -16.38 -52.26
CA VAL A 264 -18.34 -16.67 -50.86
C VAL A 264 -19.43 -16.34 -49.84
N LEU A 265 -19.29 -16.80 -48.59
CA LEU A 265 -20.27 -16.54 -47.51
C LEU A 265 -20.47 -15.03 -47.26
N ASN A 266 -21.71 -14.65 -46.94
CA ASN A 266 -22.07 -13.30 -46.55
C ASN A 266 -21.87 -13.11 -45.05
N ILE A 267 -20.68 -12.60 -44.70
CA ILE A 267 -20.26 -12.37 -43.32
C ILE A 267 -20.22 -10.88 -43.04
N SER A 268 -20.92 -10.43 -41.99
CA SER A 268 -20.80 -9.09 -41.42
C SER A 268 -19.99 -9.14 -40.13
N ALA A 269 -19.21 -8.09 -39.86
CA ALA A 269 -18.46 -7.94 -38.63
C ALA A 269 -18.83 -6.63 -37.93
N PHE A 270 -18.53 -6.57 -36.64
CA PHE A 270 -18.85 -5.44 -35.78
C PHE A 270 -17.58 -4.63 -35.47
N TYR A 271 -16.84 -5.12 -34.48
CA TYR A 271 -15.50 -4.67 -34.14
C TYR A 271 -14.57 -5.88 -34.27
N ILE A 272 -13.35 -5.64 -34.73
CA ILE A 272 -12.27 -6.61 -34.80
C ILE A 272 -11.03 -5.91 -34.25
N ASP A 273 -10.39 -6.51 -33.24
CA ASP A 273 -9.16 -5.94 -32.70
C ASP A 273 -8.05 -6.06 -33.76
N PRO A 274 -7.38 -4.97 -34.20
CA PRO A 274 -6.32 -5.04 -35.20
C PRO A 274 -5.15 -5.96 -34.80
N ARG A 275 -4.95 -6.19 -33.50
CA ARG A 275 -3.92 -7.10 -32.97
C ARG A 275 -4.36 -8.55 -32.94
N SER A 276 -5.66 -8.79 -33.15
CA SER A 276 -6.23 -10.12 -33.16
C SER A 276 -6.15 -10.73 -34.56
N GLY A 277 -5.90 -12.04 -34.64
CA GLY A 277 -5.91 -12.78 -35.91
C GLY A 277 -7.30 -12.88 -36.57
N PHE A 278 -8.30 -12.14 -36.08
CA PHE A 278 -9.70 -12.19 -36.53
C PHE A 278 -9.96 -11.42 -37.83
N HIS A 279 -9.07 -10.51 -38.25
CA HIS A 279 -9.14 -9.88 -39.58
C HIS A 279 -8.94 -10.89 -40.72
N GLY A 280 -8.46 -12.10 -40.42
CA GLY A 280 -7.91 -13.01 -41.40
C GLY A 280 -6.64 -12.40 -41.98
N PHE A 281 -5.49 -13.08 -41.81
CA PHE A 281 -4.15 -12.54 -42.08
C PHE A 281 -3.89 -11.98 -43.50
N ASN A 282 -4.86 -12.01 -44.42
CA ASN A 282 -4.70 -11.61 -45.81
C ASN A 282 -6.00 -11.14 -46.49
N TRP A 283 -7.05 -10.77 -45.73
CA TRP A 283 -8.28 -10.27 -46.35
C TRP A 283 -8.11 -8.80 -46.75
N THR A 284 -8.31 -8.52 -48.03
CA THR A 284 -8.35 -7.17 -48.60
C THR A 284 -9.76 -6.90 -49.13
N ASP A 285 -10.28 -5.71 -48.83
CA ASP A 285 -11.60 -5.30 -49.30
C ASP A 285 -11.59 -5.17 -50.83
N PRO A 286 -12.42 -5.94 -51.57
CA PRO A 286 -12.52 -5.83 -53.02
C PRO A 286 -13.07 -4.48 -53.52
N ARG A 287 -13.56 -3.60 -52.63
CA ARG A 287 -14.08 -2.26 -52.95
C ARG A 287 -13.03 -1.14 -52.95
N GLY A 288 -11.78 -1.40 -52.55
CA GLY A 288 -10.65 -0.46 -52.64
C GLY A 288 -10.05 -0.02 -51.29
N ALA A 289 -9.06 0.88 -51.34
CA ALA A 289 -8.19 1.25 -50.21
C ALA A 289 -8.86 2.11 -49.11
N GLU A 290 -9.98 2.79 -49.38
CA GLU A 290 -10.73 3.55 -48.37
C GLU A 290 -11.33 2.68 -47.26
N TYR A 291 -11.36 1.35 -47.45
CA TYR A 291 -12.00 0.39 -46.56
C TYR A 291 -10.99 -0.48 -45.77
N GLU A 292 -9.69 -0.18 -45.82
CA GLU A 292 -8.67 -0.91 -45.05
C GLU A 292 -8.83 -0.75 -43.52
N GLU A 293 -9.57 0.27 -43.06
CA GLU A 293 -9.85 0.53 -41.64
C GLU A 293 -11.23 0.01 -41.16
N LEU A 294 -11.91 -0.83 -41.94
CA LEU A 294 -13.21 -1.38 -41.54
C LEU A 294 -13.13 -2.21 -40.25
N PHE A 295 -14.15 -2.08 -39.40
CA PHE A 295 -14.30 -2.80 -38.13
C PHE A 295 -13.24 -2.50 -37.07
N THR A 296 -12.46 -1.43 -37.23
CA THR A 296 -11.43 -1.02 -36.26
C THR A 296 -11.96 -0.14 -35.14
N ASP A 297 -13.18 0.39 -35.26
CA ASP A 297 -13.81 1.23 -34.24
C ASP A 297 -14.39 0.39 -33.07
N PRO A 298 -13.85 0.49 -31.85
CA PRO A 298 -14.34 -0.22 -30.68
C PRO A 298 -15.79 0.13 -30.31
N SER A 299 -16.31 1.27 -30.77
CA SER A 299 -17.69 1.70 -30.51
C SER A 299 -18.73 0.73 -31.12
N ASN A 300 -18.35 0.03 -32.19
CA ASN A 300 -19.20 -0.91 -32.91
C ASN A 300 -19.30 -2.29 -32.25
N LEU A 301 -18.60 -2.54 -31.13
CA LEU A 301 -18.64 -3.82 -30.43
C LEU A 301 -20.10 -4.21 -30.10
N CYS A 302 -20.43 -5.49 -30.30
CA CYS A 302 -21.75 -6.05 -30.00
C CYS A 302 -21.60 -7.29 -29.14
N PHE A 303 -22.63 -7.60 -28.36
CA PHE A 303 -22.70 -8.78 -27.51
C PHE A 303 -23.92 -9.62 -27.87
N THR A 304 -23.87 -10.91 -27.59
CA THR A 304 -24.99 -11.84 -27.76
C THR A 304 -25.40 -12.45 -26.43
N TYR A 305 -26.70 -12.61 -26.26
CA TYR A 305 -27.32 -13.43 -25.23
C TYR A 305 -28.59 -14.08 -25.79
N SER A 306 -28.74 -15.39 -25.61
CA SER A 306 -29.91 -16.16 -26.08
C SER A 306 -30.29 -15.89 -27.56
N ASN A 307 -29.28 -15.88 -28.45
CA ASN A 307 -29.40 -15.57 -29.89
C ASN A 307 -29.91 -14.16 -30.24
N GLN A 308 -29.98 -13.25 -29.27
CA GLN A 308 -30.26 -11.84 -29.51
C GLN A 308 -28.97 -11.02 -29.43
N THR A 309 -28.87 -9.99 -30.27
CA THR A 309 -27.70 -9.11 -30.34
C THR A 309 -27.97 -7.79 -29.62
N TYR A 310 -26.95 -7.31 -28.91
CA TYR A 310 -27.01 -6.12 -28.08
C TYR A 310 -25.83 -5.21 -28.42
N PRO A 311 -26.06 -4.03 -29.00
CA PRO A 311 -25.00 -3.06 -29.27
C PRO A 311 -24.32 -2.57 -27.99
N LEU A 312 -23.03 -2.26 -28.04
CA LEU A 312 -22.29 -1.70 -26.90
C LEU A 312 -22.99 -0.45 -26.32
N ALA A 313 -23.55 0.40 -27.18
CA ALA A 313 -24.30 1.58 -26.75
C ALA A 313 -25.47 1.23 -25.83
N TYR A 314 -26.24 0.19 -26.19
CA TYR A 314 -27.36 -0.30 -25.37
C TYR A 314 -26.87 -0.81 -24.01
N ILE A 315 -25.81 -1.61 -24.00
CA ILE A 315 -25.26 -2.19 -22.77
C ILE A 315 -24.70 -1.08 -21.86
N LYS A 316 -24.02 -0.08 -22.41
CA LYS A 316 -23.53 1.08 -21.65
C LYS A 316 -24.66 1.92 -21.07
N GLU A 317 -25.74 2.13 -21.83
CA GLU A 317 -26.86 2.97 -21.38
C GLU A 317 -27.74 2.26 -20.35
N LYS A 318 -27.99 0.97 -20.53
CA LYS A 318 -28.94 0.20 -19.70
C LYS A 318 -28.26 -0.66 -18.63
N GLY A 319 -26.96 -0.87 -18.73
CA GLY A 319 -26.18 -1.63 -17.77
C GLY A 319 -26.15 -0.95 -16.41
N ALA A 320 -26.35 -1.72 -15.35
CA ALA A 320 -26.37 -1.22 -13.99
C ALA A 320 -25.65 -2.19 -13.05
N CYS A 321 -25.02 -1.63 -12.03
CA CYS A 321 -24.44 -2.39 -10.94
C CYS A 321 -25.46 -2.55 -9.82
N GLN A 322 -25.72 -3.80 -9.43
CA GLN A 322 -26.67 -4.11 -8.38
C GLN A 322 -25.97 -4.90 -7.26
N PRO A 323 -26.26 -4.58 -5.99
CA PRO A 323 -25.74 -5.32 -4.86
C PRO A 323 -26.35 -6.73 -4.85
N VAL A 324 -25.50 -7.74 -4.71
CA VAL A 324 -25.97 -9.11 -4.54
C VAL A 324 -26.39 -9.31 -3.08
N GLN A 325 -27.58 -9.87 -2.90
CA GLN A 325 -28.12 -10.12 -1.56
C GLN A 325 -27.18 -11.02 -0.74
N ASP A 326 -26.93 -10.61 0.51
CA ASP A 326 -26.11 -11.30 1.49
C ASP A 326 -24.65 -11.59 1.09
N GLN A 327 -24.14 -10.90 0.05
CA GLN A 327 -22.75 -11.01 -0.39
C GLN A 327 -22.01 -9.68 -0.20
N PHE A 328 -20.87 -9.76 0.45
CA PHE A 328 -19.99 -8.66 0.79
C PHE A 328 -18.57 -8.97 0.35
N GLU A 329 -17.81 -7.93 0.10
CA GLU A 329 -16.38 -8.00 -0.09
C GLU A 329 -15.70 -7.16 0.99
N TRP A 330 -14.56 -7.65 1.49
CA TRP A 330 -13.70 -6.89 2.39
C TRP A 330 -12.44 -6.51 1.63
N GLY A 331 -11.94 -5.31 1.85
CA GLY A 331 -10.85 -4.81 1.05
C GLY A 331 -10.21 -3.55 1.57
N PHE A 332 -9.43 -2.94 0.69
CA PHE A 332 -8.68 -1.72 0.97
C PHE A 332 -9.12 -0.58 0.05
N SER A 333 -9.03 0.64 0.56
CA SER A 333 -8.86 1.80 -0.29
C SER A 333 -7.40 1.90 -0.70
N PHE A 334 -7.13 1.75 -2.00
CA PHE A 334 -5.80 1.78 -2.58
C PHE A 334 -5.00 3.02 -2.16
N ILE A 335 -5.59 4.22 -2.25
CA ILE A 335 -4.88 5.47 -1.95
C ILE A 335 -4.54 5.55 -0.47
N GLN A 336 -5.48 5.20 0.41
CA GLN A 336 -5.22 5.20 1.85
C GLN A 336 -4.20 4.14 2.25
N ALA A 337 -4.30 2.94 1.69
CA ALA A 337 -3.34 1.85 1.91
C ALA A 337 -1.94 2.24 1.42
N PHE A 338 -1.83 2.84 0.23
CA PHE A 338 -0.56 3.35 -0.29
C PHE A 338 0.05 4.42 0.62
N PHE A 339 -0.77 5.37 1.10
CA PHE A 339 -0.33 6.37 2.06
C PHE A 339 0.14 5.72 3.37
N ALA A 340 -0.62 4.77 3.93
CA ALA A 340 -0.29 4.09 5.17
C ALA A 340 1.01 3.28 5.05
N VAL A 341 1.18 2.53 3.97
CA VAL A 341 2.40 1.75 3.68
C VAL A 341 3.60 2.68 3.49
N THR A 342 3.44 3.79 2.74
CA THR A 342 4.51 4.78 2.55
C THR A 342 4.99 5.37 3.87
N ASN A 343 4.07 5.81 4.73
CA ASN A 343 4.42 6.33 6.05
C ASN A 343 5.05 5.24 6.93
N SER A 344 4.57 4.00 6.86
CA SER A 344 5.15 2.86 7.59
C SER A 344 6.59 2.56 7.14
N THR A 345 6.89 2.67 5.84
CA THR A 345 8.24 2.53 5.28
C THR A 345 9.16 3.64 5.79
N ILE A 346 8.73 4.91 5.70
CA ILE A 346 9.51 6.06 6.19
C ILE A 346 9.78 5.91 7.69
N TRP A 347 8.77 5.49 8.46
CA TRP A 347 8.89 5.24 9.90
C TRP A 347 9.89 4.13 10.20
N THR A 348 9.82 3.03 9.46
CA THR A 348 10.73 1.87 9.64
C THR A 348 12.18 2.29 9.36
N VAL A 349 12.44 2.92 8.22
CA VAL A 349 13.78 3.36 7.83
C VAL A 349 14.33 4.41 8.80
N GLY A 350 13.56 5.43 9.14
CA GLY A 350 14.03 6.49 10.03
C GLY A 350 14.26 6.01 11.46
N THR A 351 13.43 5.10 11.97
CA THR A 351 13.63 4.49 13.29
C THR A 351 14.90 3.64 13.30
N TYR A 352 15.17 2.89 12.22
CA TYR A 352 16.40 2.13 12.07
C TYR A 352 17.65 3.02 12.04
N ILE A 353 17.62 4.13 11.29
CA ILE A 353 18.72 5.10 11.23
C ILE A 353 19.00 5.69 12.62
N ILE A 354 17.96 6.09 13.35
CA ILE A 354 18.09 6.66 14.70
C ILE A 354 18.67 5.63 15.66
N TRP A 355 18.14 4.41 15.65
CA TRP A 355 18.61 3.31 16.48
C TRP A 355 20.10 3.00 16.21
N LEU A 356 20.48 2.85 14.94
CA LEU A 356 21.85 2.54 14.54
C LEU A 356 22.83 3.67 14.91
N LYS A 357 22.41 4.92 14.76
CA LYS A 357 23.18 6.08 15.22
C LYS A 357 23.40 6.06 16.72
N ALA A 358 22.36 5.75 17.50
CA ALA A 358 22.46 5.65 18.95
C ALA A 358 23.43 4.52 19.38
N GLN A 359 23.28 3.32 18.79
CA GLN A 359 24.13 2.17 19.11
C GLN A 359 25.61 2.40 18.81
N PHE A 360 25.95 3.22 17.82
CA PHE A 360 27.34 3.58 17.56
C PHE A 360 27.88 4.67 18.47
N GLN A 361 27.02 5.56 18.95
CA GLN A 361 27.44 6.69 19.79
C GLN A 361 27.51 6.35 21.28
N LEU A 362 26.64 5.46 21.80
CA LEU A 362 26.64 5.06 23.22
C LEU A 362 28.02 4.51 23.68
N PRO A 363 28.64 3.53 22.99
CA PRO A 363 29.93 2.98 23.41
C PRO A 363 31.08 3.99 23.32
N LEU A 364 31.00 4.94 22.38
CA LEU A 364 32.01 6.00 22.21
C LEU A 364 31.97 7.01 23.35
N GLN A 365 30.83 7.15 24.02
CA GLN A 365 30.64 8.02 25.19
C GLN A 365 30.92 7.30 26.51
N GLY A 366 31.44 6.06 26.47
CA GLY A 366 31.70 5.27 27.67
C GLY A 366 30.44 4.75 28.37
N GLN A 367 29.27 4.88 27.75
CA GLN A 367 28.01 4.36 28.28
C GLN A 367 27.64 3.05 27.58
N ALA A 368 27.52 1.98 28.36
CA ALA A 368 27.09 0.68 27.82
C ALA A 368 25.58 0.65 27.49
N GLU A 369 24.76 1.39 28.23
CA GLU A 369 23.29 1.39 28.12
C GLU A 369 22.70 2.76 28.51
N THR A 370 21.47 3.03 28.05
CA THR A 370 20.74 4.24 28.42
C THR A 370 20.33 4.26 29.89
N PRO A 371 20.54 5.37 30.63
CA PRO A 371 20.07 5.50 32.01
C PRO A 371 18.56 5.35 32.07
N ARG A 372 18.05 4.43 32.91
CA ARG A 372 16.62 4.21 33.12
C ARG A 372 16.31 4.01 34.60
N GLY A 373 15.07 4.32 34.99
CA GLY A 373 14.58 4.15 36.36
C GLY A 373 15.44 4.90 37.37
N TRP A 374 15.87 4.21 38.44
CA TRP A 374 16.67 4.79 39.52
C TRP A 374 17.94 5.49 39.06
N ARG A 375 18.62 4.95 38.05
CA ARG A 375 19.85 5.58 37.52
C ARG A 375 19.56 6.93 36.86
N ALA A 376 18.44 7.05 36.17
CA ALA A 376 18.03 8.32 35.58
C ALA A 376 17.64 9.35 36.67
N ILE A 377 16.97 8.89 37.74
CA ILE A 377 16.61 9.76 38.88
C ILE A 377 17.86 10.34 39.53
N LEU A 378 18.87 9.51 39.80
CA LEU A 378 20.11 9.96 40.43
C LEU A 378 20.84 11.00 39.58
N ILE A 379 20.92 10.77 38.27
CA ILE A 379 21.58 11.71 37.33
C ILE A 379 20.83 13.03 37.28
N LEU A 380 19.50 13.01 37.26
CA LEU A 380 18.68 14.22 37.29
C LEU A 380 18.87 14.98 38.60
N ALA A 381 18.80 14.29 39.74
CA ALA A 381 18.95 14.89 41.06
C ALA A 381 20.34 15.53 41.25
N GLU A 382 21.40 14.87 40.78
CA GLU A 382 22.77 15.39 40.83
C GLU A 382 22.93 16.67 40.01
N ASN A 383 22.41 16.69 38.77
CA ASN A 383 22.44 17.88 37.91
C ASN A 383 21.62 19.04 38.50
N ILE A 384 20.44 18.76 39.04
CA ILE A 384 19.60 19.75 39.73
C ILE A 384 20.35 20.37 40.92
N ASN A 385 20.90 19.53 41.78
CA ASN A 385 21.60 20.00 42.98
C ASN A 385 22.85 20.81 42.61
N ARG A 386 23.59 20.39 41.57
CA ARG A 386 24.76 21.10 41.06
C ARG A 386 24.41 22.50 40.53
N GLU A 387 23.38 22.62 39.69
CA GLU A 387 22.99 23.92 39.13
C GLU A 387 22.34 24.84 40.16
N LEU A 388 21.51 24.31 41.07
CA LEU A 388 20.92 25.11 42.15
C LEU A 388 21.99 25.68 43.08
N ARG A 389 22.99 24.86 43.47
CA ARG A 389 24.14 25.34 44.25
C ARG A 389 24.96 26.37 43.47
N GLY A 390 25.22 26.13 42.18
CA GLY A 390 25.94 27.06 41.32
C GLY A 390 25.24 28.42 41.16
N ALA A 391 23.91 28.45 41.26
CA ALA A 391 23.10 29.67 41.22
C ALA A 391 22.81 30.27 42.61
N GLY A 392 23.34 29.70 43.70
CA GLY A 392 23.08 30.14 45.07
C GLY A 392 21.61 29.96 45.51
N ILE A 393 20.90 29.00 44.91
CA ILE A 393 19.50 28.70 45.21
C ILE A 393 19.46 27.54 46.20
N ASP A 394 19.00 27.81 47.41
CA ASP A 394 18.67 26.74 48.36
C ASP A 394 17.28 26.17 48.06
N ALA A 395 17.24 24.89 47.69
CA ALA A 395 15.99 24.19 47.36
C ALA A 395 15.11 23.95 48.58
N HIS A 396 15.72 23.74 49.76
CA HIS A 396 15.01 23.32 50.97
C HIS A 396 14.23 24.45 51.63
N SER A 397 14.59 25.71 51.36
CA SER A 397 13.89 26.90 51.86
C SER A 397 12.79 27.42 50.93
N LEU A 398 12.56 26.76 49.78
CA LEU A 398 11.61 27.22 48.76
C LEU A 398 10.40 26.30 48.64
N THR A 399 9.23 26.88 48.38
CA THR A 399 8.05 26.13 47.95
C THR A 399 8.17 25.66 46.50
N ASP A 400 7.47 24.58 46.11
CA ASP A 400 7.49 24.05 44.73
C ASP A 400 7.22 25.10 43.65
N ARG A 401 6.26 26.02 43.89
CA ARG A 401 5.96 27.11 42.94
C ARG A 401 7.13 28.09 42.80
N GLN A 402 7.75 28.45 43.91
CA GLN A 402 8.90 29.38 43.91
C GLN A 402 10.13 28.73 43.29
N LEU A 403 10.39 27.47 43.61
CA LEU A 403 11.48 26.68 43.04
C LEU A 403 11.31 26.54 41.52
N LYS A 404 10.11 26.16 41.04
CA LYS A 404 9.81 26.07 39.60
C LYS A 404 9.98 27.41 38.88
N LYS A 405 9.58 28.53 39.52
CA LYS A 405 9.76 29.88 38.95
C LYS A 405 11.23 30.27 38.87
N LYS A 406 12.04 29.97 39.90
CA LYS A 406 13.49 30.21 39.89
C LYS A 406 14.20 29.35 38.83
N ILE A 407 13.88 28.05 38.74
CA ILE A 407 14.43 27.17 37.70
C ILE A 407 14.10 27.70 36.30
N LYS A 408 12.87 28.15 36.07
CA LYS A 408 12.47 28.71 34.77
C LYS A 408 13.19 30.02 34.44
N ASN A 409 13.24 30.96 35.38
CA ASN A 409 13.70 32.32 35.11
C ASN A 409 15.22 32.47 35.21
N GLN A 410 15.86 31.78 36.15
CA GLN A 410 17.30 31.90 36.42
C GLN A 410 18.12 30.80 35.74
N LEU A 411 17.57 29.58 35.67
CA LEU A 411 18.26 28.44 35.03
C LEU A 411 17.74 28.13 33.61
N GLN A 412 16.79 28.92 33.08
CA GLN A 412 16.18 28.71 31.76
C GLN A 412 15.64 27.27 31.55
N GLY A 413 15.10 26.65 32.61
CA GLY A 413 14.61 25.28 32.58
C GLY A 413 15.62 24.20 33.00
N GLY A 414 16.84 24.61 33.36
CA GLY A 414 17.92 23.75 33.83
C GLY A 414 18.58 22.93 32.73
N THR A 415 19.75 22.36 33.01
CA THR A 415 20.44 21.48 32.04
C THR A 415 20.87 20.16 32.63
N VAL A 416 20.62 19.09 31.88
CA VAL A 416 21.17 17.75 32.10
C VAL A 416 22.10 17.44 30.94
N SER A 417 23.37 17.19 31.25
CA SER A 417 24.38 16.71 30.32
C SER A 417 25.09 15.49 30.90
N PHE A 418 25.59 14.63 30.01
CA PHE A 418 26.53 13.59 30.41
C PHE A 418 27.95 14.12 30.21
N GLU A 419 28.82 13.91 31.19
CA GLU A 419 30.27 14.02 30.97
C GLU A 419 30.70 12.90 30.03
N ALA A 420 30.64 13.17 28.73
CA ALA A 420 31.20 12.28 27.74
C ALA A 420 32.72 12.35 27.86
N SER A 421 33.37 11.22 28.16
CA SER A 421 34.83 11.10 28.04
C SER A 421 35.22 11.50 26.61
N LEU A 422 35.89 12.65 26.47
CA LEU A 422 36.20 13.32 25.21
C LEU A 422 37.18 12.52 24.32
N THR A 423 36.81 11.35 23.82
CA THR A 423 37.44 10.80 22.62
C THR A 423 36.84 11.48 21.41
N ARG A 424 37.35 12.69 21.13
CA ARG A 424 37.06 13.59 20.01
C ARG A 424 37.44 12.99 18.65
N ARG A 425 37.13 11.71 18.36
CA ARG A 425 37.26 11.16 17.00
C ARG A 425 36.01 11.50 16.23
N GLY A 426 36.18 12.27 15.15
CA GLY A 426 35.11 12.63 14.23
C GLY A 426 34.33 11.39 13.80
N TYR A 427 33.05 11.38 14.12
CA TYR A 427 32.14 10.31 13.76
C TYR A 427 32.02 10.24 12.23
N SER A 428 32.52 9.16 11.63
CA SER A 428 32.28 8.83 10.22
C SER A 428 31.32 7.64 10.17
N PHE A 429 30.13 7.86 9.62
CA PHE A 429 29.09 6.85 9.46
C PHE A 429 29.64 5.58 8.77
N ARG A 430 30.49 5.76 7.75
CA ARG A 430 31.16 4.66 7.03
C ARG A 430 32.12 3.84 7.91
N HIS A 431 32.81 4.47 8.86
CA HIS A 431 33.70 3.76 9.77
C HIS A 431 32.92 2.96 10.82
N GLY A 432 31.85 3.55 11.37
CA GLY A 432 30.97 2.89 12.34
C GLY A 432 30.28 1.66 11.76
N THR A 433 29.68 1.78 10.56
CA THR A 433 29.04 0.65 9.87
C THR A 433 30.03 -0.48 9.57
N ARG A 434 31.24 -0.15 9.11
CA ARG A 434 32.30 -1.14 8.83
C ARG A 434 32.80 -1.84 10.10
N GLN A 435 32.88 -1.15 11.23
CA GLN A 435 33.32 -1.72 12.50
C GLN A 435 32.23 -2.61 13.12
N TRP A 436 30.96 -2.22 12.98
CA TRP A 436 29.80 -3.02 13.37
C TRP A 436 29.63 -4.28 12.52
N LEU A 437 29.67 -4.17 11.19
CA LEU A 437 29.63 -5.31 10.26
C LEU A 437 30.76 -6.32 10.51
N ARG A 438 31.91 -5.86 11.04
CA ARG A 438 33.02 -6.71 11.47
C ARG A 438 32.78 -7.39 12.81
N LYS A 439 32.15 -6.70 13.77
CA LYS A 439 31.85 -7.22 15.12
C LYS A 439 30.67 -8.19 15.09
N GLU A 440 29.66 -7.91 14.28
CA GLU A 440 28.45 -8.71 14.11
C GLU A 440 28.52 -9.55 12.83
N ARG A 441 29.69 -10.12 12.51
CA ARG A 441 30.00 -10.81 11.24
C ARG A 441 29.05 -11.96 10.88
N LYS A 442 28.35 -12.53 11.87
CA LYS A 442 27.30 -13.55 11.69
C LYS A 442 25.92 -12.96 11.32
N TRP A 443 25.66 -11.69 11.64
CA TRP A 443 24.42 -10.96 11.36
C TRP A 443 24.50 -10.09 10.09
N SER A 444 25.71 -9.72 9.68
CA SER A 444 26.01 -9.00 8.43
C SER A 444 25.49 -9.73 7.19
N PHE A 445 25.41 -11.06 7.23
CA PHE A 445 24.90 -11.88 6.13
C PHE A 445 23.40 -11.68 5.87
N ILE A 446 22.61 -11.34 6.89
CA ILE A 446 21.18 -11.03 6.75
C ILE A 446 21.02 -9.62 6.17
N PHE A 447 21.91 -8.69 6.56
CA PHE A 447 21.85 -7.29 6.12
C PHE A 447 22.23 -7.10 4.64
N LEU A 448 23.04 -8.00 4.08
CA LEU A 448 23.46 -7.95 2.66
C LEU A 448 22.46 -8.64 1.71
N PHE A 449 21.45 -9.32 2.25
CA PHE A 449 20.40 -10.01 1.46
C PHE A 449 19.08 -9.23 1.45
N ILE A 450 18.99 -8.10 2.16
CA ILE A 450 17.78 -7.26 2.33
C ILE A 450 17.96 -5.85 1.71
N LEU A 451 19.08 -5.61 1.04
CA LEU A 451 19.31 -4.49 0.12
C LEU A 451 19.44 -5.06 -1.29
#